data_AF-A0A161XDR2-F1
#
_entry.id   AF-A0A161XDR2-F1
#
_cell.length_a   1.000
_cell.length_b   1.000
_cell.length_c   1.000
_cell.angle_alpha   90.00
_cell.angle_beta   90.00
_cell.angle_gamma   90.00
#
_symmetry.space_group_name_H-M   'P 1'
#
loop_
_entity.id
_entity.type
_entity.pdbx_description
1 polymer ?
#
loop_
_entity_poly.entity_id
_entity_poly.type
_entity_poly.pdbx_seq_one_letter_code
_entity_poly.pdbx_strand_id
1 'polypeptide(L)'
;MPDTGTATIVYDDPEGEVIEREAENDDIVYFDDHWLIKVGVNDEGDDMVRRVPRERVHYVERSIDELEKKVESAVEKAKEQFGWSV
;
A
#
# COMPACT_ATOMS: atom_id res chain seq x y z
N MET A 1 13.30 10.56 -1.67
CA MET A 1 12.29 9.99 -2.58
C MET A 1 10.96 10.67 -2.26
N PRO A 2 9.98 10.75 -3.17
CA PRO A 2 8.63 11.09 -2.75
C PRO A 2 8.19 10.08 -1.66
N ASP A 3 7.67 10.56 -0.54
CA ASP A 3 7.03 9.71 0.47
C ASP A 3 5.75 9.13 -0.16
N THR A 4 5.82 7.91 -0.68
CA THR A 4 4.70 7.31 -1.42
C THR A 4 3.66 6.68 -0.50
N GLY A 5 3.84 6.82 0.82
CA GLY A 5 3.00 6.22 1.85
C GLY A 5 3.39 4.78 2.14
N THR A 6 2.71 4.19 3.11
CA THR A 6 2.91 2.83 3.60
C THR A 6 1.73 1.93 3.24
N ALA A 7 1.99 0.63 3.20
CA ALA A 7 1.01 -0.42 3.02
C ALA A 7 1.20 -1.50 4.07
N THR A 8 0.10 -2.03 4.59
CA THR A 8 0.08 -3.21 5.45
C THR A 8 -0.63 -4.33 4.70
N ILE A 9 0.01 -5.50 4.60
CA ILE A 9 -0.59 -6.70 4.04
C ILE A 9 -0.61 -7.80 5.09
N VAL A 10 -1.76 -8.48 5.21
CA VAL A 10 -1.95 -9.62 6.09
C VAL A 10 -2.29 -10.86 5.28
N TYR A 11 -1.53 -11.94 5.45
CA TYR A 11 -1.64 -13.15 4.63
C TYR A 11 -1.19 -14.42 5.36
N ASP A 12 -1.64 -15.58 4.88
CA ASP A 12 -1.19 -16.88 5.40
C ASP A 12 0.14 -17.32 4.78
N ASP A 13 1.10 -17.72 5.61
CA ASP A 13 2.35 -18.32 5.18
C ASP A 13 2.13 -19.77 4.63
N PRO A 14 3.17 -20.40 4.05
CA PRO A 14 3.15 -21.84 3.73
C PRO A 14 2.63 -22.79 4.81
N GLU A 15 2.87 -22.51 6.10
CA GLU A 15 2.44 -23.32 7.24
C GLU A 15 1.03 -22.95 7.76
N GLY A 16 0.41 -21.90 7.21
CA GLY A 16 -0.92 -21.42 7.59
C GLY A 16 -0.90 -20.45 8.78
N GLU A 17 0.27 -19.93 9.15
CA GLU A 17 0.40 -18.85 10.12
C GLU A 17 0.05 -17.50 9.48
N VAL A 18 -0.66 -16.66 10.22
CA VAL A 18 -1.02 -15.31 9.78
C VAL A 18 0.17 -14.39 9.94
N ILE A 19 0.65 -13.84 8.82
CA ILE A 19 1.74 -12.88 8.74
C ILE A 19 1.19 -11.50 8.45
N GLU A 20 1.52 -10.53 9.30
CA GLU A 20 1.34 -9.10 9.03
C GLU A 20 2.67 -8.47 8.61
N ARG A 21 2.64 -7.67 7.54
CA ARG A 21 3.83 -7.02 7.01
C ARG A 21 3.53 -5.61 6.54
N GLU A 22 4.36 -4.67 6.98
CA GLU A 22 4.41 -3.30 6.46
C GLU A 22 5.41 -3.19 5.30
N ALA A 23 5.10 -2.37 4.31
CA ALA A 23 5.93 -2.06 3.15
C ALA A 23 5.69 -0.62 2.69
N GLU A 24 6.62 -0.04 1.95
CA GLU A 24 6.35 1.20 1.20
C GLU A 24 5.35 0.91 0.07
N ASN A 25 4.52 1.88 -0.32
CA ASN A 25 3.52 1.67 -1.37
C ASN A 25 4.12 1.24 -2.73
N ASP A 26 5.35 1.64 -3.04
CA ASP A 26 6.10 1.21 -4.24
C ASP A 26 6.69 -0.20 -4.11
N ASP A 27 6.85 -0.71 -2.89
CA ASP A 27 7.40 -2.03 -2.60
C ASP A 27 6.34 -3.13 -2.58
N ILE A 28 5.07 -2.77 -2.81
CA ILE A 28 3.95 -3.70 -2.87
C ILE A 28 3.05 -3.46 -4.09
N VAL A 29 2.83 -4.51 -4.88
CA VAL A 29 2.01 -4.45 -6.09
C VAL A 29 1.20 -5.72 -6.27
N TYR A 30 -0.01 -5.59 -6.81
CA TYR A 30 -0.81 -6.73 -7.24
C TYR A 30 -0.62 -6.99 -8.73
N PHE A 31 -0.27 -8.22 -9.09
CA PHE A 31 0.01 -8.65 -10.46
C PHE A 31 -0.23 -10.15 -10.64
N ASP A 32 -0.89 -10.55 -11.72
CA ASP A 32 -1.11 -11.97 -12.09
C ASP A 32 -1.72 -12.81 -10.96
N ASP A 33 -2.80 -12.33 -10.33
CA ASP A 33 -3.44 -12.97 -9.17
C ASP A 33 -2.56 -13.14 -7.91
N HIS A 34 -1.43 -12.44 -7.86
CA HIS A 34 -0.51 -12.44 -6.73
C HIS A 34 -0.23 -11.03 -6.22
N TRP A 35 0.04 -10.93 -4.93
CA TRP A 35 0.75 -9.80 -4.35
C TRP A 35 2.24 -10.04 -4.44
N LEU A 36 2.97 -9.05 -4.95
CA LEU A 36 4.43 -8.99 -4.96
C LEU A 36 4.85 -8.02 -3.87
N ILE A 37 5.68 -8.50 -2.94
CA ILE A 37 6.16 -7.71 -1.80
C ILE A 37 7.68 -7.75 -1.83
N LYS A 38 8.35 -6.60 -1.82
CA LYS A 38 9.80 -6.55 -1.67
C LYS A 38 10.19 -7.06 -0.28
N VAL A 39 11.10 -8.04 -0.25
CA VAL A 39 11.56 -8.67 1.00
C VAL A 39 13.02 -8.39 1.33
N GLY A 40 13.75 -7.80 0.39
CA GLY A 40 15.15 -7.42 0.58
C GLY A 40 15.86 -7.25 -0.77
N VAL A 41 17.17 -7.34 -0.71
CA VAL A 41 18.08 -7.30 -1.86
C VAL A 41 18.99 -8.52 -1.75
N ASN A 42 19.27 -9.20 -2.85
CA ASN A 42 20.17 -10.35 -2.87
C ASN A 42 21.66 -9.91 -2.87
N ASP A 43 22.59 -10.88 -2.81
CA ASP A 43 24.04 -10.61 -2.87
C ASP A 43 24.51 -9.93 -4.16
N GLU A 44 23.73 -10.00 -5.23
CA GLU A 44 24.02 -9.40 -6.53
C GLU A 44 23.51 -7.95 -6.65
N GLY A 45 22.73 -7.49 -5.66
CA GLY A 45 22.13 -6.15 -5.65
C GLY A 45 20.73 -6.07 -6.29
N ASP A 46 20.14 -7.20 -6.67
CA ASP A 46 18.78 -7.26 -7.22
C ASP A 46 17.72 -7.36 -6.13
N ASP A 47 16.57 -6.74 -6.39
CA ASP A 47 15.42 -6.78 -5.49
C ASP A 47 14.83 -8.19 -5.39
N MET A 48 14.70 -8.66 -4.15
CA MET A 48 14.00 -9.91 -3.86
C MET A 48 12.53 -9.63 -3.62
N VAL A 49 11.67 -10.31 -4.38
CA VAL A 49 10.21 -10.21 -4.24
C VAL A 49 9.61 -11.52 -3.74
N ARG A 50 8.63 -11.42 -2.85
CA ARG A 50 7.78 -12.52 -2.42
C ARG A 50 6.45 -12.46 -3.14
N ARG A 51 6.07 -13.58 -3.78
CA ARG A 51 4.75 -13.77 -4.39
C ARG A 51 3.81 -14.40 -3.39
N VAL A 52 2.71 -13.72 -3.09
CA VAL A 52 1.63 -14.24 -2.22
C VAL A 52 0.36 -14.37 -3.05
N PRO A 53 -0.20 -15.58 -3.22
CA PRO A 53 -1.45 -15.76 -3.96
C PRO A 53 -2.59 -14.96 -3.32
N ARG A 54 -3.47 -14.37 -4.16
CA ARG A 54 -4.68 -13.65 -3.73
C ARG A 54 -5.49 -14.41 -2.67
N GLU A 55 -5.65 -15.71 -2.84
CA GLU A 55 -6.45 -16.58 -1.97
C GLU A 55 -5.89 -16.73 -0.54
N ARG A 56 -4.62 -16.39 -0.33
CA ARG A 56 -3.97 -16.41 0.99
C ARG A 56 -3.91 -15.05 1.66
N VAL A 57 -4.38 -13.99 0.99
CA VAL A 57 -4.36 -12.64 1.55
C VAL A 57 -5.68 -12.34 2.22
N HIS A 58 -5.60 -11.97 3.51
CA HIS A 58 -6.74 -11.54 4.30
C HIS A 58 -7.15 -10.12 3.92
N TYR A 59 -6.20 -9.19 3.95
CA TYR A 59 -6.43 -7.81 3.55
C TYR A 59 -5.12 -7.08 3.19
N VAL A 60 -5.29 -5.96 2.50
CA VAL A 60 -4.25 -4.96 2.28
C VAL A 60 -4.81 -3.59 2.64
N GLU A 61 -4.13 -2.88 3.53
CA GLU A 61 -4.40 -1.49 3.89
C GLU A 61 -3.29 -0.61 3.32
N ARG A 62 -3.60 0.61 2.88
CA ARG A 62 -2.62 1.58 2.37
C ARG A 62 -2.92 2.95 2.93
N SER A 63 -1.89 3.63 3.45
CA SER A 63 -1.96 5.06 3.75
C SER A 63 -1.89 5.84 2.44
N ILE A 64 -2.75 6.85 2.30
CA ILE A 64 -2.92 7.59 1.05
C ILE A 64 -2.50 9.05 1.27
N ASP A 65 -1.19 9.27 1.35
CA ASP A 65 -0.60 10.59 1.63
C ASP A 65 -1.06 11.68 0.63
N GLU A 66 -1.41 11.27 -0.60
CA GLU A 66 -1.89 12.13 -1.69
C GLU A 66 -3.42 12.27 -1.77
N LEU A 67 -4.22 11.33 -1.24
CA LEU A 67 -5.69 11.42 -1.27
C LEU A 67 -6.20 12.30 -0.14
N GLU A 68 -5.60 12.25 1.05
CA GLU A 68 -5.91 13.21 2.11
C GLU A 68 -5.59 14.64 1.67
N LYS A 69 -4.42 14.88 1.07
CA LYS A 69 -4.08 16.20 0.48
C LYS A 69 -5.05 16.62 -0.62
N LYS A 70 -5.47 15.71 -1.50
CA LYS A 70 -6.43 16.01 -2.59
C LYS A 70 -7.85 16.23 -2.07
N VAL A 71 -8.29 15.49 -1.06
CA VAL A 71 -9.60 15.65 -0.42
C VAL A 71 -9.62 16.95 0.39
N GLU A 72 -8.57 17.25 1.17
CA GLU A 72 -8.43 18.50 1.91
C GLU A 72 -8.42 19.69 0.95
N SER A 73 -7.61 19.63 -0.12
CA SER A 73 -7.61 20.65 -1.18
C SER A 73 -8.95 20.78 -1.91
N ALA A 74 -9.67 19.67 -2.14
CA ALA A 74 -10.98 19.71 -2.78
C ALA A 74 -12.06 20.28 -1.86
N VAL A 75 -11.99 19.98 -0.57
CA VAL A 75 -12.86 20.53 0.48
C VAL A 75 -12.60 22.03 0.67
N GLU A 76 -11.34 22.47 0.68
CA GLU A 76 -10.98 23.89 0.73
C GLU A 76 -11.52 24.65 -0.49
N LYS A 77 -11.28 24.14 -1.70
CA LYS A 77 -11.81 24.74 -2.94
C LYS A 77 -13.34 24.78 -2.97
N ALA A 78 -14.01 23.75 -2.45
CA ALA A 78 -15.46 23.73 -2.36
C ALA A 78 -16.00 24.78 -1.38
N LYS A 79 -15.31 25.01 -0.24
CA LYS A 79 -15.65 26.09 0.70
C LYS A 79 -15.51 27.47 0.05
N GLU A 80 -14.43 27.71 -0.69
CA GLU A 80 -14.21 28.97 -1.41
C GLU A 80 -15.22 29.20 -2.54
N GLN A 81 -15.56 28.15 -3.30
CA GLN A 81 -16.43 28.27 -4.47
C GLN A 81 -17.92 28.37 -4.12
N PHE A 82 -18.37 27.71 -3.05
CA PHE A 82 -19.79 27.63 -2.71
C PHE A 82 -20.16 28.38 -1.43
N GLY A 83 -19.20 29.01 -0.73
CA GLY A 83 -19.47 29.87 0.41
C GLY A 83 -20.24 29.18 1.54
N TRP A 84 -20.10 27.86 1.70
CA TRP A 84 -20.74 27.15 2.80
C TRP A 84 -19.97 27.49 4.09
N SER A 85 -20.49 28.45 4.87
CA SER A 85 -20.21 28.52 6.29
C SER A 85 -21.06 27.47 6.99
N VAL A 86 -20.43 26.61 7.80
CA VAL A 86 -21.18 25.89 8.85
C VAL A 86 -21.84 26.92 9.77
#